data_AF-A0A2W6BGJ0-F1
#
_entry.id   AF-A0A2W6BGJ0-F1
#
_cell.length_a   1.000
_cell.length_b   1.000
_cell.length_c   1.000
_cell.angle_alpha   90.00
_cell.angle_beta   90.00
_cell.angle_gamma   90.00
#
_symmetry.space_group_name_H-M   'P 1'
#
loop_
_entity.id
_entity.type
_entity.pdbx_description
1 polymer ?
#
loop_
_entity_poly.entity_id
_entity_poly.type
_entity_poly.pdbx_seq_one_letter_code
_entity_poly.pdbx_strand_id
1 'polypeptide(L)' 'MTDLLGNELTDAETALLQVYRALHELVARGDLPPCALAGARHALAYLAQPVNDLGLEFEHTLDVGV' A
#
# COMPACT_ATOMS: atom_id res chain seq x y z
N MET A 1 -11.23 11.29 4.69
CA MET A 1 -10.11 10.44 5.15
C MET A 1 -8.98 11.41 5.51
N THR A 2 -8.20 11.14 6.55
CA THR A 2 -7.12 12.06 6.98
C THR A 2 -5.76 11.39 6.90
N ASP A 3 -4.72 12.19 6.66
CA ASP A 3 -3.33 11.76 6.80
C ASP A 3 -2.96 11.57 8.30
N LEU A 4 -1.71 11.16 8.55
CA LEU A 4 -1.16 10.96 9.89
C LEU A 4 -0.97 12.27 10.68
N LEU A 5 -1.09 13.42 10.04
CA LEU A 5 -1.01 14.76 10.65
C LEU A 5 -2.40 15.36 10.91
N GLY A 6 -3.47 14.67 10.51
CA GLY A 6 -4.86 15.10 10.69
C GLY A 6 -5.39 16.00 9.56
N ASN A 7 -4.68 16.17 8.46
CA ASN A 7 -5.16 16.90 7.30
C ASN A 7 -6.11 16.04 6.47
N GLU A 8 -7.10 16.66 5.83
CA GLU A 8 -7.93 15.95 4.86
C GLU A 8 -7.10 15.57 3.64
N LEU A 9 -7.26 14.32 3.20
CA LEU A 9 -6.64 13.86 1.97
C LEU A 9 -7.31 14.50 0.75
N THR A 10 -6.48 14.88 -0.20
CA THR A 10 -6.91 15.21 -1.56
C THR A 10 -7.47 13.98 -2.28
N ASP A 11 -8.17 14.21 -3.39
CA ASP A 11 -8.67 13.12 -4.24
C ASP A 11 -7.52 12.24 -4.77
N ALA A 12 -6.37 12.82 -5.09
CA ALA A 12 -5.20 12.10 -5.57
C ALA A 12 -4.57 11.22 -4.48
N GLU A 13 -4.42 11.74 -3.27
CA GLU A 13 -3.92 10.98 -2.11
C GLU A 13 -4.88 9.86 -1.73
N THR A 14 -6.18 10.12 -1.79
CA THR A 14 -7.22 9.11 -1.57
C THR A 14 -7.11 7.99 -2.60
N ALA A 15 -6.98 8.31 -3.88
CA ALA A 15 -6.82 7.32 -4.93
C ALA A 15 -5.52 6.50 -4.76
N LEU A 16 -4.42 7.15 -4.41
CA LEU A 16 -3.14 6.48 -4.15
C LEU A 16 -3.27 5.48 -2.98
N LEU A 17 -3.88 5.91 -1.87
CA LEU A 17 -4.05 5.06 -0.69
C LEU A 17 -4.99 3.87 -0.97
N GLN A 18 -6.00 4.06 -1.83
CA GLN A 18 -6.87 2.96 -2.25
C GLN A 18 -6.12 1.89 -3.04
N VAL A 19 -5.22 2.28 -3.96
CA VAL A 19 -4.39 1.32 -4.69
C VAL A 19 -3.45 0.56 -3.75
N TYR A 20 -2.83 1.27 -2.81
CA TYR A 20 -1.98 0.68 -1.78
C TYR A 20 -2.73 -0.41 -0.97
N ARG A 21 -3.90 -0.07 -0.44
CA ARG A 21 -4.73 -1.01 0.33
C ARG A 21 -5.21 -2.20 -0.50
N ALA A 22 -5.60 -1.98 -1.76
CA ALA A 22 -6.00 -3.07 -2.65
C ALA A 22 -4.83 -4.04 -2.94
N LEU A 23 -3.60 -3.54 -3.06
CA LEU A 23 -2.41 -4.39 -3.19
C LEU A 23 -2.11 -5.16 -1.91
N HIS A 24 -2.29 -4.53 -0.75
CA HIS A 24 -2.14 -5.19 0.55
C HIS A 24 -3.11 -6.37 0.68
N GLU A 25 -4.39 -6.12 0.41
CA GLU A 25 -5.43 -7.16 0.37
C GLU A 25 -5.10 -8.27 -0.63
N LEU A 26 -4.59 -7.91 -1.81
CA LEU A 26 -4.18 -8.87 -2.84
C LEU A 26 -3.04 -9.75 -2.34
N VAL A 27 -1.97 -9.18 -1.78
CA VAL A 27 -0.81 -9.93 -1.24
C VAL A 27 -1.20 -10.82 -0.07
N ALA A 28 -2.20 -10.42 0.72
CA ALA A 28 -2.74 -11.22 1.83
C ALA A 28 -3.54 -12.46 1.36
N ARG A 29 -3.88 -12.57 0.06
CA ARG A 29 -4.57 -13.74 -0.47
C ARG A 29 -3.66 -14.96 -0.53
N GLY A 30 -4.16 -16.09 -0.04
CA GLY A 30 -3.46 -17.38 -0.10
C GLY A 30 -3.57 -18.13 -1.43
N ASP A 31 -4.26 -17.60 -2.44
CA ASP A 31 -4.61 -18.29 -3.69
C ASP A 31 -3.88 -17.77 -4.95
N LEU A 32 -2.97 -16.81 -4.79
CA LEU A 32 -2.17 -16.29 -5.90
C LEU A 32 -1.10 -17.30 -6.37
N PRO A 33 -0.95 -17.53 -7.69
CA PRO A 33 0.20 -18.22 -8.22
C PRO A 33 1.51 -17.51 -7.82
N PRO A 34 2.64 -18.23 -7.62
CA PRO A 34 3.88 -17.64 -7.11
C PRO A 34 4.39 -16.43 -7.89
N CYS A 35 4.29 -16.44 -9.22
CA CYS A 35 4.72 -15.31 -10.06
C CYS A 35 3.87 -14.05 -9.85
N ALA A 36 2.55 -14.22 -9.65
CA ALA A 36 1.63 -13.12 -9.41
C ALA A 36 1.83 -12.54 -8.00
N LEU A 37 2.02 -13.39 -6.99
CA LEU A 37 2.33 -12.95 -5.62
C LEU A 37 3.63 -12.14 -5.57
N ALA A 38 4.70 -12.60 -6.24
CA ALA A 38 5.96 -11.87 -6.30
C ALA A 38 5.80 -10.50 -6.97
N GLY A 39 5.06 -10.42 -8.08
CA GLY A 39 4.76 -9.15 -8.74
C GLY A 39 3.95 -8.19 -7.87
N ALA A 40 2.92 -8.69 -7.18
CA ALA A 40 2.10 -7.91 -6.27
C ALA A 40 2.91 -7.36 -5.09
N ARG A 41 3.80 -8.17 -4.50
CA ARG A 41 4.73 -7.73 -3.45
C ARG A 41 5.66 -6.62 -3.91
N HIS A 42 6.23 -6.72 -5.12
CA HIS A 42 7.05 -5.64 -5.67
C HIS A 42 6.23 -4.35 -5.86
N ALA A 43 5.02 -4.45 -6.42
CA ALA A 43 4.16 -3.28 -6.59
C ALA A 43 3.82 -2.62 -5.24
N LEU A 44 3.51 -3.44 -4.22
CA LEU A 44 3.25 -2.97 -2.86
C LEU A 44 4.48 -2.25 -2.27
N ALA A 45 5.69 -2.80 -2.45
CA ALA A 45 6.95 -2.19 -2.03
C ALA A 45 7.13 -0.78 -2.60
N TYR A 46 6.93 -0.63 -3.90
CA TYR A 46 7.12 0.64 -4.60
C TYR A 46 6.05 1.67 -4.22
N LEU A 47 4.82 1.24 -3.90
CA LEU A 47 3.75 2.15 -3.47
C LEU A 47 3.80 2.48 -1.98
N ALA A 48 4.39 1.64 -1.14
CA ALA A 48 4.59 1.94 0.28
C ALA A 48 5.44 3.22 0.46
N GLN A 49 6.41 3.45 -0.43
CA GLN A 49 7.32 4.59 -0.35
C GLN A 49 6.59 5.95 -0.43
N PRO A 50 5.83 6.28 -1.51
CA PRO A 50 5.09 7.54 -1.58
C PRO A 50 3.95 7.63 -0.56
N VAL A 51 3.33 6.50 -0.15
CA VAL A 51 2.31 6.49 0.91
C VAL A 51 2.89 6.94 2.24
N ASN A 52 4.10 6.46 2.57
CA ASN A 52 4.82 6.87 3.77
C ASN A 52 5.35 8.30 3.66
N ASP A 53 5.94 8.68 2.52
CA ASP A 53 6.49 10.03 2.30
C ASP A 53 5.42 11.13 2.39
N LEU A 54 4.19 10.84 1.93
CA LEU A 54 3.02 11.73 2.05
C LEU A 54 2.30 11.60 3.40
N GLY A 55 2.75 10.70 4.28
CA GLY A 55 2.15 10.48 5.60
C GLY A 55 0.71 9.97 5.53
N LEU A 56 0.34 9.21 4.50
CA LEU A 56 -1.05 8.75 4.31
C LEU A 56 -1.39 7.56 5.22
N GLU A 57 -0.44 6.64 5.38
CA GLU A 57 -0.55 5.46 6.25
C GLU A 57 0.87 5.00 6.61
N PHE A 58 1.06 4.52 7.84
CA PHE A 58 2.35 4.01 8.28
C PHE A 58 2.29 2.49 8.40
N GLU A 59 3.13 1.80 7.63
CA GLU A 59 3.33 0.36 7.72
C GLU A 59 4.79 0.03 7.50
N HIS A 60 5.34 -0.88 8.29
CA HIS A 60 6.65 -1.45 8.00
C HIS A 60 6.48 -2.53 6.93
N THR A 61 7.08 -2.35 5.75
CA THR A 61 6.99 -3.32 4.65
C THR A 61 7.46 -4.74 5.03
N LEU A 62 8.32 -4.84 6.05
CA LEU A 62 8.74 -6.13 6.62
C LEU A 62 7.55 -6.95 7.16
N ASP A 63 6.49 -6.30 7.63
CA ASP A 63 5.30 -6.95 8.18
C ASP A 63 4.47 -7.66 7.09
N VAL A 64 4.66 -7.28 5.82
CA VAL A 64 3.99 -7.89 4.64
C VAL A 64 4.93 -8.77 3.80
N GLY A 65 6.14 -9.04 4.31
CA GLY A 65 7.13 -9.88 3.62
C GLY A 65 7.70 -9.23 2.37
N VAL A 66 7.84 -7.90 2.40
CA VAL A 66 8.47 -7.05 1.38
C VAL A 66 9.78 -6.47 1.89
#